data_AF-F6S8V8-F1
#
_entry.id   AF-F6S8V8-F1
#
_cell.length_a   1.000
_cell.length_b   1.000
_cell.length_c   1.000
_cell.angle_alpha   90.00
_cell.angle_beta   90.00
_cell.angle_gamma   90.00
#
_symmetry.space_group_name_H-M   'P 1'
#
loop_
_entity.id
_entity.type
_entity.pdbx_description
1 polymer ?
#
loop_
_entity_poly.entity_id
_entity_poly.type
_entity_poly.pdbx_seq_one_letter_code
_entity_poly.pdbx_strand_id
1 'polypeptide(L)'
;MKAHRAHAKTEIFKLVFFGVFLVALCPIAETVSLDVMFPGPPTKISKRICQNGMISAGNFNGDKNMDLLCSYDDGWVRIYLAANNRFNRVYWEGHTPRCAFQSGSHRYLADFDNDGYDDLFCYDPVSGKTNVVLFDGEAYPDEISWTGDIPECKGEDKMTYVFDANGDGKADLGCGTKSKNGLEKLYLNEFQF
;
A
#
# COMPACT_ATOMS: atom_id res chain seq x y z
N MET A 1 -83.90 -11.11 -21.07
CA MET A 1 -82.63 -11.86 -20.95
C MET A 1 -81.52 -11.03 -21.60
N LYS A 2 -80.49 -10.71 -20.81
CA LYS A 2 -79.11 -10.26 -21.15
C LYS A 2 -78.88 -8.99 -22.00
N ALA A 3 -78.54 -7.93 -21.25
CA ALA A 3 -77.44 -6.97 -21.42
C ALA A 3 -76.17 -7.51 -22.16
N HIS A 4 -75.19 -6.74 -22.68
CA HIS A 4 -74.68 -5.37 -22.46
C HIS A 4 -73.73 -4.97 -23.64
N ARG A 5 -73.58 -3.65 -23.87
CA ARG A 5 -72.49 -2.85 -24.52
C ARG A 5 -71.20 -3.57 -24.97
N ALA A 6 -70.62 -3.41 -26.17
CA ALA A 6 -70.22 -2.23 -26.99
C ALA A 6 -68.75 -1.77 -26.80
N HIS A 7 -68.08 -1.51 -27.95
CA HIS A 7 -66.77 -0.88 -28.21
C HIS A 7 -65.52 -1.77 -28.05
N ALA A 8 -64.47 -1.73 -28.89
CA ALA A 8 -64.00 -0.76 -29.89
C ALA A 8 -63.16 -1.47 -30.98
N LYS A 9 -63.10 -0.90 -32.20
CA LYS A 9 -62.09 -1.24 -33.22
C LYS A 9 -61.05 -0.12 -33.23
N THR A 10 -59.79 -0.45 -32.94
CA THR A 10 -58.64 0.37 -33.34
C THR A 10 -57.45 -0.55 -33.64
N GLU A 11 -56.94 -0.41 -34.86
CA GLU A 11 -55.80 -1.10 -35.50
C GLU A 11 -54.52 -1.06 -34.66
N ILE A 12 -53.79 -2.19 -34.58
CA ILE A 12 -52.44 -2.25 -33.99
C ILE A 12 -51.48 -2.91 -34.99
N PHE A 13 -50.38 -2.18 -35.22
CA PHE A 13 -49.22 -2.50 -36.06
C PHE A 13 -48.74 -3.95 -35.97
N LYS A 14 -48.52 -4.59 -37.13
CA LYS A 14 -47.75 -5.84 -37.23
C LYS A 14 -46.28 -5.56 -36.92
N LEU A 15 -45.83 -5.93 -35.73
CA LEU A 15 -44.41 -6.00 -35.37
C LEU A 15 -43.84 -7.34 -35.89
N VAL A 16 -42.94 -7.30 -36.86
CA VAL A 16 -42.17 -8.47 -37.30
C VAL A 16 -41.03 -8.66 -36.29
N PHE A 17 -41.09 -9.73 -35.49
CA PHE A 17 -40.00 -10.13 -34.60
C PHE A 17 -38.89 -10.80 -35.41
N PHE A 18 -37.78 -10.09 -35.64
CA PHE A 18 -36.49 -10.73 -35.89
C PHE A 18 -35.77 -10.84 -34.55
N GLY A 19 -35.67 -12.06 -34.02
CA GLY A 19 -34.97 -12.36 -32.78
C GLY A 19 -33.49 -12.03 -32.91
N VAL A 20 -33.08 -10.90 -32.34
CA VAL A 20 -31.67 -10.65 -32.03
C VAL A 20 -31.45 -11.20 -30.62
N PHE A 21 -30.87 -12.39 -30.55
CA PHE A 21 -30.25 -12.87 -29.32
C PHE A 21 -29.12 -11.90 -28.99
N LEU A 22 -29.35 -10.98 -28.06
CA LEU A 22 -28.29 -10.15 -27.49
C LEU A 22 -27.46 -11.07 -26.59
N VAL A 23 -26.48 -11.76 -27.17
CA VAL A 23 -25.41 -12.39 -26.40
C VAL A 23 -24.65 -11.23 -25.78
N ALA A 24 -24.84 -11.02 -24.47
CA ALA A 24 -23.97 -10.15 -23.70
C ALA A 24 -22.56 -10.73 -23.80
N LEU A 25 -21.77 -10.21 -24.74
CA LEU A 25 -20.34 -10.43 -24.79
C LEU A 25 -19.80 -9.75 -23.53
N CYS A 26 -19.69 -10.52 -22.46
CA CYS A 26 -18.80 -10.18 -21.35
C CYS A 26 -17.45 -9.89 -22.00
N PRO A 27 -16.88 -8.68 -21.87
CA PRO A 27 -15.53 -8.44 -22.36
C PRO A 27 -14.64 -9.39 -21.56
N ILE A 28 -14.21 -10.46 -22.21
CA ILE A 28 -13.19 -11.34 -21.68
C ILE A 28 -11.98 -10.40 -21.54
N ALA A 29 -11.55 -10.13 -20.31
CA ALA A 29 -10.39 -9.29 -20.09
C ALA A 29 -9.23 -9.88 -20.92
N GLU A 30 -8.79 -9.15 -21.94
CA GLU A 30 -7.69 -9.61 -22.78
C GLU A 30 -6.45 -9.72 -21.89
N THR A 31 -5.88 -10.92 -21.81
CA THR A 31 -4.65 -11.13 -21.04
C THR A 31 -3.52 -10.40 -21.74
N VAL A 32 -3.02 -9.34 -21.13
CA VAL A 32 -1.83 -8.60 -21.60
C VAL A 32 -0.58 -9.37 -21.17
N SER A 33 0.39 -9.55 -22.06
CA SER A 33 1.65 -10.23 -21.72
C SER A 33 2.53 -9.34 -20.83
N LEU A 34 3.42 -9.97 -20.05
CA LEU A 34 4.34 -9.25 -19.19
C LEU A 34 5.21 -8.26 -19.98
N ASP A 35 5.64 -8.61 -21.19
CA ASP A 35 6.46 -7.74 -22.04
C ASP A 35 5.69 -6.52 -22.57
N VAL A 36 4.35 -6.54 -22.56
CA VAL A 36 3.54 -5.35 -22.87
C VAL A 36 3.36 -4.49 -21.63
N MET A 37 3.19 -5.11 -20.45
CA MET A 37 3.12 -4.39 -19.17
C MET A 37 4.48 -3.79 -18.76
N PHE A 38 5.58 -4.46 -19.11
CA PHE A 38 6.97 -4.10 -18.82
C PHE A 38 7.82 -4.24 -20.08
N PRO A 39 7.80 -3.25 -20.99
CA PRO A 39 8.44 -3.35 -22.31
C PRO A 39 9.97 -3.25 -22.29
N GLY A 40 10.56 -2.82 -21.18
CA GLY A 40 12.01 -2.78 -21.01
C GLY A 40 12.57 -4.17 -20.72
N PRO A 41 13.73 -4.56 -21.28
CA PRO A 41 14.36 -5.82 -20.91
C PRO A 41 14.71 -5.80 -19.40
N PRO A 42 14.57 -6.94 -18.69
CA PRO A 42 14.88 -7.01 -17.28
C PRO A 42 16.37 -6.67 -17.06
N THR A 43 16.62 -5.66 -16.25
CA THR A 43 17.98 -5.26 -15.88
C THR A 43 18.46 -6.12 -14.73
N LYS A 44 19.59 -6.82 -14.93
CA LYS A 44 20.20 -7.63 -13.88
C LYS A 44 20.82 -6.72 -12.81
N ILE A 45 20.24 -6.74 -11.62
CA ILE A 45 20.82 -6.11 -10.42
C ILE A 45 21.75 -7.10 -9.68
N SER A 46 22.59 -6.58 -8.78
CA SER A 46 23.57 -7.38 -8.03
C SER A 46 22.90 -8.47 -7.19
N LYS A 47 23.44 -9.70 -7.22
CA LYS A 47 22.98 -10.84 -6.40
C LYS A 47 23.18 -10.65 -4.88
N ARG A 48 23.85 -9.56 -4.47
CA ARG A 48 24.21 -9.29 -3.09
C ARG A 48 23.32 -8.23 -2.42
N ILE A 49 22.41 -7.59 -3.17
CA ILE A 49 21.49 -6.63 -2.58
C ILE A 49 20.54 -7.39 -1.65
N CYS A 50 20.48 -6.92 -0.40
CA CYS A 50 19.59 -7.42 0.64
C CYS A 50 19.58 -8.95 0.86
N GLN A 51 20.76 -9.59 0.80
CA GLN A 51 20.84 -11.02 1.12
C GLN A 51 20.36 -11.28 2.54
N ASN A 52 19.40 -12.19 2.70
CA ASN A 52 18.76 -12.57 3.98
C ASN A 52 18.01 -11.43 4.68
N GLY A 53 17.68 -10.34 3.97
CA GLY A 53 16.85 -9.27 4.49
C GLY A 53 15.52 -9.16 3.72
N MET A 54 14.64 -8.31 4.22
CA MET A 54 13.40 -7.92 3.58
C MET A 54 13.57 -6.57 2.89
N ILE A 55 13.14 -6.48 1.63
CA ILE A 55 13.20 -5.25 0.84
C ILE A 55 11.91 -4.46 1.03
N SER A 56 12.06 -3.16 1.25
CA SER A 56 11.00 -2.15 1.20
C SER A 56 11.46 -1.01 0.30
N ALA A 57 10.52 -0.30 -0.32
CA ALA A 57 10.80 0.84 -1.18
C ALA A 57 10.36 2.13 -0.47
N GLY A 58 11.18 3.18 -0.57
CA GLY A 58 10.88 4.50 0.00
C GLY A 58 11.84 5.56 -0.54
N ASN A 59 11.51 6.84 -0.39
CA ASN A 59 12.30 7.99 -0.82
C ASN A 59 13.26 8.43 0.30
N PHE A 60 14.54 8.09 0.20
CA PHE A 60 15.54 8.38 1.25
C PHE A 60 16.52 9.48 0.86
N ASN A 61 16.39 10.07 -0.32
CA ASN A 61 17.25 11.18 -0.77
C ASN A 61 16.46 12.43 -1.20
N GLY A 62 15.14 12.43 -1.05
CA GLY A 62 14.28 13.57 -1.37
C GLY A 62 14.05 13.79 -2.86
N ASP A 63 14.50 12.89 -3.74
CA ASP A 63 14.40 13.06 -5.20
C ASP A 63 13.05 12.57 -5.77
N LYS A 64 12.17 12.04 -4.91
CA LYS A 64 10.85 11.46 -5.21
C LYS A 64 10.88 10.18 -6.05
N ASN A 65 12.06 9.67 -6.39
CA ASN A 65 12.22 8.29 -6.83
C ASN A 65 12.24 7.39 -5.62
N MET A 66 11.87 6.12 -5.83
CA MET A 66 11.91 5.13 -4.77
C MET A 66 13.29 4.47 -4.73
N ASP A 67 13.92 4.53 -3.57
CA ASP A 67 15.11 3.83 -3.18
C ASP A 67 14.75 2.48 -2.52
N LEU A 68 15.76 1.73 -2.04
CA LEU A 68 15.53 0.47 -1.33
C LEU A 68 16.03 0.53 0.11
N LEU A 69 15.16 0.20 1.05
CA LEU A 69 15.54 -0.21 2.39
C LEU A 69 15.63 -1.75 2.44
N CYS A 70 16.75 -2.25 2.93
CA CYS A 70 16.88 -3.64 3.35
C CYS A 70 16.82 -3.71 4.86
N SER A 71 15.91 -4.51 5.41
CA SER A 71 15.77 -4.72 6.85
C SER A 71 16.09 -6.16 7.25
N TYR A 72 16.71 -6.32 8.42
CA TYR A 72 17.14 -7.60 8.97
C TYR A 72 16.45 -7.89 10.30
N ASP A 73 16.35 -9.17 10.67
CA ASP A 73 15.67 -9.60 11.90
C ASP A 73 16.35 -9.12 13.19
N ASP A 74 17.64 -8.78 13.12
CA ASP A 74 18.43 -8.20 14.23
C ASP A 74 18.27 -6.67 14.36
N GLY A 75 17.41 -6.06 13.53
CA GLY A 75 17.18 -4.61 13.52
C GLY A 75 18.27 -3.82 12.79
N TRP A 76 19.23 -4.47 12.13
CA TRP A 76 20.09 -3.79 11.17
C TRP A 76 19.27 -3.39 9.95
N VAL A 77 19.60 -2.27 9.33
CA VAL A 77 19.07 -1.88 8.03
C VAL A 77 20.15 -1.31 7.10
N ARG A 78 19.89 -1.34 5.79
CA ARG A 78 20.73 -0.72 4.75
C ARG A 78 19.86 0.02 3.75
N ILE A 79 20.23 1.27 3.45
CA ILE A 79 19.61 2.06 2.39
C ILE A 79 20.47 1.98 1.13
N TYR A 80 19.84 1.69 -0.01
CA TYR A 80 20.46 1.76 -1.34
C TYR A 80 19.71 2.77 -2.19
N LEU A 81 20.39 3.85 -2.58
CA LEU A 81 19.78 4.83 -3.47
C LEU A 81 19.63 4.28 -4.89
N ALA A 82 18.50 4.60 -5.51
CA ALA A 82 18.25 4.37 -6.91
C ALA A 82 18.97 5.43 -7.75
N ALA A 83 19.86 4.99 -8.64
CA ALA A 83 20.47 5.88 -9.62
C ALA A 83 20.61 5.17 -10.97
N ASN A 84 19.95 5.69 -12.01
CA ASN A 84 20.01 5.15 -13.38
C ASN A 84 19.75 3.63 -13.45
N ASN A 85 18.70 3.16 -12.78
CA ASN A 85 18.33 1.74 -12.66
C ASN A 85 19.40 0.87 -11.95
N ARG A 86 20.15 1.44 -11.01
CA ARG A 86 21.20 0.75 -10.24
C ARG A 86 21.08 1.06 -8.74
N PHE A 87 21.55 0.11 -7.95
CA PHE A 87 21.62 0.12 -6.48
C PHE A 87 23.03 -0.35 -6.05
N ASN A 88 24.06 0.36 -6.52
CA ASN A 88 25.44 -0.12 -6.45
C ASN A 88 26.21 0.32 -5.19
N ARG A 89 25.61 1.17 -4.35
CA ARG A 89 26.24 1.69 -3.15
C ARG A 89 25.24 1.72 -2.00
N VAL A 90 25.70 1.32 -0.81
CA VAL A 90 25.01 1.56 0.45
C VAL A 90 25.16 3.04 0.77
N TYR A 91 24.03 3.73 0.90
CA TYR A 91 23.97 5.13 1.28
C TYR A 91 24.18 5.28 2.77
N TRP A 92 23.42 4.49 3.53
CA TRP A 92 23.50 4.45 4.98
C TRP A 92 23.25 3.02 5.46
N GLU A 93 23.87 2.64 6.58
CA GLU A 93 23.59 1.40 7.29
C GLU A 93 23.82 1.56 8.79
N GLY A 94 23.02 0.86 9.58
CA GLY A 94 23.10 0.92 11.03
C GLY A 94 21.97 0.13 11.67
N HIS A 95 22.01 0.06 13.00
CA HIS A 95 20.88 -0.45 13.78
C HIS A 95 19.82 0.65 13.87
N THR A 96 18.56 0.31 13.60
CA THR A 96 17.45 1.18 13.96
C THR A 96 16.89 0.73 15.31
N PRO A 97 16.97 1.57 16.35
CA PRO A 97 16.50 1.20 17.67
C PRO A 97 14.99 0.91 17.65
N ARG A 98 14.65 -0.35 17.94
CA ARG A 98 13.31 -0.83 18.37
C ARG A 98 12.22 -0.92 17.30
N CYS A 99 12.60 -1.23 16.07
CA CYS A 99 11.77 -2.06 15.18
C CYS A 99 11.91 -3.58 15.46
N ALA A 100 12.48 -3.93 16.62
CA ALA A 100 12.72 -5.27 17.14
C ALA A 100 11.47 -5.85 17.83
N PHE A 101 10.30 -5.61 17.28
CA PHE A 101 9.15 -6.42 17.63
C PHE A 101 9.42 -7.83 17.09
N GLN A 102 9.07 -8.83 17.88
CA GLN A 102 9.30 -10.26 17.62
C GLN A 102 8.90 -10.69 16.20
N SER A 103 9.28 -11.90 15.81
CA SER A 103 8.81 -12.54 14.56
C SER A 103 7.33 -12.22 14.29
N GLY A 104 7.04 -11.59 13.15
CA GLY A 104 5.68 -11.19 12.75
C GLY A 104 5.37 -9.69 12.81
N SER A 105 6.32 -8.84 13.17
CA SER A 105 6.14 -7.38 13.07
C SER A 105 6.13 -6.87 11.64
N HIS A 106 5.33 -5.84 11.39
CA HIS A 106 5.25 -5.19 10.09
C HIS A 106 6.04 -3.88 10.10
N ARG A 107 6.60 -3.55 8.94
CA ARG A 107 7.35 -2.32 8.69
C ARG A 107 6.76 -1.62 7.48
N TYR A 108 6.59 -0.32 7.59
CA TYR A 108 6.06 0.54 6.56
C TYR A 108 6.98 1.75 6.40
N LEU A 109 7.05 2.25 5.17
CA LEU A 109 7.79 3.45 4.81
C LEU A 109 6.81 4.50 4.31
N ALA A 110 6.89 5.69 4.89
CA ALA A 110 6.17 6.87 4.46
C ALA A 110 6.70 8.08 5.22
N ASP A 111 6.51 9.27 4.67
CA ASP A 111 6.84 10.55 5.31
C ASP A 111 5.83 10.87 6.45
N PHE A 112 6.24 10.77 7.72
CA PHE A 112 5.39 11.03 8.88
C PHE A 112 5.56 12.44 9.45
N ASP A 113 6.63 13.15 9.09
CA ASP A 113 6.90 14.51 9.57
C ASP A 113 6.78 15.62 8.53
N ASN A 114 6.58 15.24 7.26
CA ASN A 114 6.52 16.09 6.07
C ASN A 114 7.85 16.81 5.78
N ASP A 115 8.98 16.15 6.04
CA ASP A 115 10.30 16.65 5.69
C ASP A 115 10.76 16.27 4.26
N GLY A 116 9.99 15.41 3.59
CA GLY A 116 10.23 14.95 2.22
C GLY A 116 11.04 13.65 2.12
N TYR A 117 11.36 13.02 3.25
CA TYR A 117 11.97 11.69 3.32
C TYR A 117 10.97 10.67 3.90
N ASP A 118 11.06 9.42 3.44
CA ASP A 118 10.24 8.35 4.03
C ASP A 118 10.86 7.85 5.34
N ASP A 119 10.05 7.84 6.39
CA ASP A 119 10.41 7.35 7.72
C ASP A 119 10.08 5.87 7.89
N LEU A 120 10.52 5.29 9.01
CA LEU A 120 10.24 3.90 9.35
C LEU A 120 9.15 3.80 10.43
N PHE A 121 7.99 3.27 10.04
CA PHE A 121 6.93 2.87 10.97
C PHE A 121 6.95 1.37 11.21
N CYS A 122 7.02 0.99 12.48
CA CYS A 122 7.10 -0.38 12.94
C CYS A 122 5.90 -0.72 13.83
N TYR A 123 5.26 -1.84 13.56
CA TYR A 123 4.02 -2.24 14.22
C TYR A 123 4.05 -3.72 14.62
N ASP A 124 3.68 -3.99 15.86
CA ASP A 124 3.48 -5.33 16.40
C ASP A 124 2.00 -5.71 16.37
N PRO A 125 1.58 -6.64 15.49
CA PRO A 125 0.19 -7.06 15.43
C PRO A 125 -0.29 -7.80 16.68
N VAL A 126 0.60 -8.36 17.50
CA VAL A 126 0.22 -9.10 18.71
C VAL A 126 -0.12 -8.16 19.86
N SER A 127 0.62 -7.06 20.01
CA SER A 127 0.38 -6.10 21.10
C SER A 127 -0.39 -4.87 20.66
N GLY A 128 -0.38 -4.52 19.37
CA GLY A 128 -0.85 -3.24 18.85
C GLY A 128 0.14 -2.10 19.04
N LYS A 129 1.36 -2.38 19.55
CA LYS A 129 2.39 -1.37 19.76
C LYS A 129 2.96 -0.88 18.45
N THR A 130 3.31 0.39 18.43
CA THR A 130 3.86 1.08 17.26
C THR A 130 5.04 1.96 17.65
N ASN A 131 6.02 2.04 16.76
CA ASN A 131 7.11 3.00 16.82
C ASN A 131 7.26 3.68 15.47
N VAL A 132 7.55 4.98 15.47
CA VAL A 132 8.03 5.75 14.31
C VAL A 132 9.47 6.14 14.57
N VAL A 133 10.34 5.91 13.59
CA VAL A 133 11.73 6.37 13.58
C VAL A 133 11.88 7.28 12.37
N LEU A 134 12.04 8.58 12.65
CA LEU A 134 12.17 9.61 11.63
C LEU A 134 13.55 9.54 10.97
N PHE A 135 13.62 9.74 9.66
CA PHE A 135 14.87 9.73 8.89
C PHE A 135 15.13 11.12 8.32
N ASP A 136 16.20 11.76 8.76
CA ASP A 136 16.51 13.16 8.43
C ASP A 136 17.18 13.37 7.05
N GLY A 137 17.16 12.35 6.21
CA GLY A 137 17.89 12.34 4.94
C GLY A 137 19.36 11.91 5.05
N GLU A 138 19.96 11.86 6.24
CA GLU A 138 21.36 11.45 6.43
C GLU A 138 21.48 10.14 7.21
N ALA A 139 20.75 10.00 8.32
CA ALA A 139 20.82 8.85 9.21
C ALA A 139 19.50 8.62 9.96
N TYR A 140 19.26 7.37 10.36
CA TYR A 140 18.29 7.12 11.42
C TYR A 140 18.90 7.49 12.78
N PRO A 141 18.12 8.09 13.69
CA PRO A 141 18.57 8.40 15.04
C PRO A 141 18.79 7.12 15.87
N ASP A 142 19.61 7.25 16.91
CA ASP A 142 19.87 6.20 17.91
C ASP A 142 18.72 6.01 18.93
N GLU A 143 17.64 6.78 18.81
CA GLU A 143 16.45 6.66 19.66
C GLU A 143 15.16 6.54 18.83
N ILE A 144 14.10 6.00 19.43
CA ILE A 144 12.76 6.03 18.81
C ILE A 144 12.27 7.48 18.81
N SER A 145 11.78 7.97 17.67
CA SER A 145 11.14 9.28 17.60
C SER A 145 9.82 9.28 18.35
N TRP A 146 8.88 8.39 17.97
CA TRP A 146 7.56 8.29 18.61
C TRP A 146 7.16 6.85 18.93
N THR A 147 6.45 6.66 20.03
CA THR A 147 5.83 5.38 20.41
C THR A 147 4.34 5.60 20.64
N GLY A 148 3.52 4.66 20.17
CA GLY A 148 2.09 4.67 20.38
C GLY A 148 1.51 3.26 20.43
N ASP A 149 0.22 3.19 20.77
CA ASP A 149 -0.55 1.95 20.76
C ASP A 149 -1.78 2.12 19.86
N ILE A 150 -2.06 1.12 19.02
CA ILE A 150 -3.27 1.01 18.21
C ILE A 150 -4.00 -0.27 18.62
N PRO A 151 -4.57 -0.34 19.85
CA PRO A 151 -5.07 -1.58 20.43
C PRO A 151 -6.21 -2.19 19.63
N GLU A 152 -7.00 -1.40 18.89
CA GLU A 152 -8.07 -1.91 18.03
C GLU A 152 -7.57 -2.50 16.72
N CYS A 153 -6.30 -2.25 16.41
CA CYS A 153 -5.57 -2.99 15.39
C CYS A 153 -4.80 -4.18 15.97
N LYS A 154 -5.11 -4.69 17.15
CA LYS A 154 -4.47 -5.91 17.66
C LYS A 154 -5.07 -7.19 17.07
N GLY A 155 -4.22 -8.13 16.70
CA GLY A 155 -4.53 -9.50 16.29
C GLY A 155 -4.03 -9.84 14.89
N GLU A 156 -3.73 -11.12 14.65
CA GLU A 156 -3.19 -11.60 13.36
C GLU A 156 -4.14 -11.40 12.16
N ASP A 157 -5.45 -11.24 12.42
CA ASP A 157 -6.46 -10.93 11.39
C ASP A 157 -6.54 -9.43 11.06
N LYS A 158 -5.72 -8.58 11.71
CA LYS A 158 -5.69 -7.14 11.47
C LYS A 158 -4.75 -6.78 10.32
N MET A 159 -5.07 -5.66 9.68
CA MET A 159 -4.25 -5.04 8.65
C MET A 159 -4.06 -3.56 8.98
N THR A 160 -2.83 -3.11 8.86
CA THR A 160 -2.45 -1.69 8.92
C THR A 160 -2.07 -1.20 7.54
N TYR A 161 -2.44 0.05 7.27
CA TYR A 161 -2.16 0.77 6.04
C TYR A 161 -1.56 2.12 6.41
N VAL A 162 -0.64 2.61 5.59
CA VAL A 162 0.02 3.90 5.75
C VAL A 162 -0.21 4.70 4.47
N PHE A 163 -0.80 5.88 4.60
CA PHE A 163 -1.13 6.77 3.48
C PHE A 163 -1.53 8.15 4.01
N ASP A 164 -1.30 9.22 3.24
CA ASP A 164 -1.85 10.54 3.54
C ASP A 164 -3.36 10.56 3.20
N ALA A 165 -4.21 10.66 4.22
CA ALA A 165 -5.66 10.60 4.07
C ALA A 165 -6.30 11.99 3.98
N ASN A 166 -5.65 13.02 4.53
CA ASN A 166 -6.21 14.37 4.67
C ASN A 166 -5.54 15.42 3.76
N GLY A 167 -4.46 15.05 3.07
CA GLY A 167 -3.71 15.89 2.15
C GLY A 167 -2.72 16.86 2.81
N ASP A 168 -2.32 16.61 4.07
CA ASP A 168 -1.40 17.48 4.80
C ASP A 168 0.09 17.17 4.55
N GLY A 169 0.37 16.13 3.76
CA GLY A 169 1.71 15.68 3.41
C GLY A 169 2.30 14.68 4.40
N LYS A 170 1.66 14.43 5.55
CA LYS A 170 2.07 13.42 6.52
C LYS A 170 1.30 12.13 6.32
N ALA A 171 1.96 11.03 6.63
CA ALA A 171 1.35 9.73 6.59
C ALA A 171 0.41 9.51 7.78
N ASP A 172 -0.81 9.08 7.47
CA ASP A 172 -1.83 8.63 8.41
C ASP A 172 -1.87 7.09 8.47
N LEU A 173 -2.62 6.57 9.45
CA LEU A 173 -2.77 5.13 9.64
C LEU A 173 -4.21 4.68 9.42
N GLY A 174 -4.38 3.69 8.55
CA GLY A 174 -5.62 2.93 8.42
C GLY A 174 -5.53 1.59 9.13
N CYS A 175 -6.59 1.18 9.83
CA CYS A 175 -6.70 -0.17 10.39
C CYS A 175 -7.96 -0.86 9.87
N GLY A 176 -7.81 -2.14 9.50
CA GLY A 176 -8.90 -2.99 9.03
C GLY A 176 -8.80 -4.43 9.53
N THR A 177 -9.76 -5.25 9.13
CA THR A 177 -9.80 -6.70 9.41
C THR A 177 -9.75 -7.47 8.08
N LYS A 178 -8.83 -8.43 7.92
CA LYS A 178 -8.65 -9.19 6.66
C LYS A 178 -9.95 -9.86 6.23
N SER A 179 -10.63 -10.52 7.17
CA SER A 179 -11.90 -11.20 6.91
C SER A 179 -13.05 -10.28 6.46
N LYS A 180 -12.95 -8.96 6.67
CA LYS A 180 -13.99 -7.98 6.28
C LYS A 180 -13.65 -7.16 5.04
N ASN A 181 -12.47 -7.35 4.45
CA ASN A 181 -12.03 -6.69 3.22
C ASN A 181 -12.22 -5.15 3.22
N GLY A 182 -11.83 -4.45 4.30
CA GLY A 182 -11.96 -2.99 4.35
C GLY A 182 -11.25 -2.33 5.52
N LEU A 183 -11.11 -1.00 5.42
CA LEU A 183 -10.70 -0.11 6.50
C LEU A 183 -11.86 0.10 7.47
N GLU A 184 -11.60 -0.04 8.77
CA GLU A 184 -12.56 0.15 9.86
C GLU A 184 -12.28 1.42 10.65
N LYS A 185 -11.01 1.81 10.75
CA LYS A 185 -10.55 2.99 11.49
C LYS A 185 -9.49 3.75 10.72
N LEU A 186 -9.53 5.07 10.87
CA LEU A 186 -8.53 6.01 10.39
C LEU A 186 -7.97 6.76 11.60
N TYR A 187 -6.65 6.90 11.65
CA TYR A 187 -5.92 7.66 12.65
C TYR A 187 -5.14 8.73 11.91
N LEU A 188 -5.57 9.99 12.07
CA LEU A 188 -4.89 11.13 11.49
C LEU A 188 -3.64 11.47 12.30
N ASN A 189 -2.54 11.73 11.61
CA ASN A 189 -1.29 12.19 12.17
C ASN A 189 -1.33 13.71 12.33
N GLU A 190 -1.78 14.18 13.48
CA GLU A 190 -1.88 15.61 13.77
C GLU A 190 -0.65 16.20 14.49
N PHE A 191 0.47 15.46 14.57
CA PHE A 191 1.68 15.94 15.25
C PHE A 191 2.16 17.25 14.63
N GLN A 192 2.48 18.25 15.46
CA GLN A 192 2.99 19.56 15.04
C GLN A 192 4.47 19.66 15.41
N PHE A 193 5.27 20.23 14.50
CA PHE A 193 6.71 20.50 14.69
C PHE A 193 6.96 21.95 15.05
#